data_AF-A0A8X6TM35-F1
#
_entry.id   AF-A0A8X6TM35-F1
#
_cell.length_a   1.000
_cell.length_b   1.000
_cell.length_c   1.000
_cell.angle_alpha   90.00
_cell.angle_beta   90.00
_cell.angle_gamma   90.00
#
_symmetry.space_group_name_H-M   'P 1'
#
loop_
_entity.id
_entity.type
_entity.pdbx_description
1 polymer ?
#
loop_
_entity_poly.entity_id
_entity_poly.type
_entity_poly.pdbx_seq_one_letter_code
_entity_poly.pdbx_strand_id
1 'polypeptide(L)'
;MCLPKPVCLKAYDVINTKIADASEALANASMKKEEKIIDGTANSIAVSGDGTWKTRGHTSLIGVCTLIGADCGKVLNIEVVSSHCKGCNSYSEPNLVLFWLNTRNFVKQKHYESVGQMEVKKISGMQKIFFRSEYKYG
;
A
#
# COMPACT_ATOMS: atom_id res chain seq x y z
N MET A 1 -5.65 -31.93 -18.81
CA MET A 1 -4.68 -30.94 -19.33
C MET A 1 -3.41 -31.03 -18.48
N CYS A 2 -2.24 -31.26 -19.07
CA CYS A 2 -0.98 -31.21 -18.33
C CYS A 2 -0.54 -29.76 -18.20
N LEU A 3 -0.56 -29.22 -16.98
CA LEU A 3 0.03 -27.90 -16.72
C LEU A 3 1.56 -27.97 -16.92
N PRO A 4 2.18 -26.89 -17.41
CA PRO A 4 3.63 -26.83 -17.54
C PRO A 4 4.29 -27.03 -16.17
N LYS A 5 5.49 -27.63 -16.17
CA LYS A 5 6.26 -27.82 -14.93
C LYS A 5 6.48 -26.46 -14.25
N PRO A 6 6.26 -26.34 -12.92
CA PRO A 6 6.51 -25.12 -12.20
C PRO A 6 7.96 -24.66 -12.38
N VAL A 7 8.13 -23.35 -12.56
CA VAL A 7 9.45 -22.72 -12.62
C VAL A 7 10.16 -22.97 -11.28
N CYS A 8 11.45 -23.31 -11.31
CA CYS A 8 12.20 -23.47 -10.06
C CYS A 8 12.28 -22.13 -9.31
N LEU A 9 12.27 -22.17 -7.97
CA LEU A 9 12.23 -20.96 -7.13
C LEU A 9 13.32 -19.95 -7.50
N LYS A 10 14.55 -20.42 -7.74
CA LYS A 10 15.67 -19.56 -8.17
C LYS A 10 15.40 -18.83 -9.48
N ALA A 11 14.82 -19.51 -10.48
CA ALA A 11 14.50 -18.88 -11.75
C ALA A 11 13.31 -17.90 -11.59
N TYR A 12 12.33 -18.24 -10.75
CA TYR A 12 11.22 -17.33 -10.40
C TYR A 12 11.74 -16.04 -9.76
N ASP A 13 12.63 -16.14 -8.78
CA ASP A 13 13.21 -14.99 -8.10
C ASP A 13 14.00 -14.10 -9.09
N VAL A 14 14.86 -14.70 -9.92
CA VAL A 14 15.62 -13.96 -10.95
C VAL A 14 14.70 -13.25 -11.94
N ILE A 15 13.60 -13.90 -12.35
CA ILE A 15 12.61 -13.29 -13.25
C ILE A 15 11.94 -12.09 -12.56
N ASN A 16 11.52 -12.24 -11.30
CA ASN A 16 10.88 -11.15 -10.57
C ASN A 16 11.82 -9.97 -10.32
N THR A 17 13.08 -10.22 -10.01
CA THR A 17 14.08 -9.16 -9.86
C THR A 17 14.22 -8.38 -11.18
N LYS A 18 14.37 -9.08 -12.31
CA LYS A 18 14.46 -8.41 -13.63
C LYS A 18 13.21 -7.60 -13.97
N ILE A 19 12.02 -8.13 -13.66
CA ILE A 19 10.75 -7.43 -13.86
C ILE A 19 10.69 -6.20 -12.97
N ALA A 20 11.10 -6.30 -11.71
CA ALA A 20 11.13 -5.19 -10.77
C ALA A 20 12.08 -4.09 -11.26
N ASP A 21 13.31 -4.44 -11.61
CA ASP A 21 14.33 -3.50 -12.10
C ASP A 21 13.85 -2.76 -13.36
N ALA A 22 13.30 -3.49 -14.32
CA ALA A 22 12.77 -2.89 -15.56
C ALA A 22 11.55 -2.00 -15.28
N SER A 23 10.67 -2.41 -14.36
CA SER A 23 9.50 -1.63 -13.96
C SER A 23 9.90 -0.34 -13.26
N GLU A 24 10.92 -0.40 -12.40
CA GLU A 24 11.47 0.76 -11.71
C GLU A 24 12.12 1.74 -12.69
N ALA A 25 12.94 1.22 -13.62
CA ALA A 25 13.56 2.04 -14.65
C ALA A 25 12.50 2.77 -15.52
N LEU A 26 11.44 2.07 -15.90
CA LEU A 26 10.33 2.64 -16.67
C LEU A 26 9.56 3.69 -15.86
N ALA A 27 9.28 3.42 -14.59
CA ALA A 27 8.62 4.36 -13.69
C ALA A 27 9.43 5.65 -13.56
N ASN A 28 10.73 5.54 -13.30
CA ASN A 28 11.64 6.68 -13.17
C ASN A 28 11.73 7.49 -14.47
N ALA A 29 11.82 6.82 -15.63
CA ALA A 29 11.82 7.49 -16.92
C ALA A 29 10.50 8.21 -17.21
N SER A 30 9.37 7.58 -16.84
CA SER A 30 8.04 8.18 -17.00
C SER A 30 7.85 9.41 -16.13
N MET A 31 8.29 9.37 -14.87
CA MET A 31 8.11 10.51 -13.95
C MET A 31 8.94 11.72 -14.38
N LYS A 32 10.20 11.52 -14.81
CA LYS A 32 11.07 12.59 -15.33
C LYS A 32 10.48 13.32 -16.56
N LYS A 33 9.65 12.64 -17.35
CA LYS A 33 8.97 13.25 -18.49
C LYS A 33 7.86 14.20 -18.04
N GLU A 34 7.14 13.84 -16.99
CA GLU A 34 6.04 14.62 -16.41
C GLU A 34 6.54 15.77 -15.52
N GLU A 35 7.69 15.62 -14.84
CA GLU A 35 8.33 16.71 -14.10
C GLU A 35 8.62 17.95 -14.96
N LYS A 36 8.88 17.76 -16.25
CA LYS A 36 9.07 18.86 -17.21
C LYS A 36 7.78 19.59 -17.56
N ILE A 37 6.62 18.98 -17.32
CA ILE A 37 5.29 19.56 -17.58
C ILE A 37 4.82 20.35 -16.35
N ILE A 38 5.23 19.92 -15.15
CA ILE A 38 5.04 20.64 -13.88
C ILE A 38 6.14 21.70 -13.76
N ASP A 39 6.14 22.67 -14.66
CA ASP A 39 7.15 23.72 -14.75
C ASP A 39 6.92 24.79 -13.66
N GLY A 40 7.26 24.45 -12.41
CA GLY A 40 7.49 25.38 -11.28
C GLY A 40 6.40 26.39 -10.87
N THR A 41 5.25 26.41 -11.55
CA THR A 41 4.20 27.43 -11.42
C THR A 41 2.95 26.91 -10.72
N ALA A 42 2.78 25.59 -10.64
CA ALA A 42 1.66 24.96 -9.95
C ALA A 42 2.04 24.68 -8.48
N ASN A 43 1.59 25.55 -7.56
CA ASN A 43 1.71 25.34 -6.12
C ASN A 43 0.73 24.29 -5.58
N SER A 44 -0.11 23.72 -6.45
CA SER A 44 -1.09 22.70 -6.09
C SER A 44 -1.20 21.66 -7.19
N ILE A 45 -1.35 20.40 -6.78
CA ILE A 45 -1.58 19.27 -7.66
C ILE A 45 -2.95 18.68 -7.35
N ALA A 46 -3.78 18.53 -8.37
CA ALA A 46 -5.03 17.79 -8.23
C ALA A 46 -4.72 16.29 -8.20
N VAL A 47 -5.31 15.58 -7.24
CA VAL A 47 -5.09 14.14 -7.05
C VAL A 47 -6.41 13.41 -6.88
N SER A 48 -6.46 12.18 -7.37
CA SER A 48 -7.52 11.20 -7.11
C SER A 48 -6.95 10.04 -6.28
N GLY A 49 -7.78 9.42 -5.45
CA GLY A 49 -7.38 8.28 -4.63
C GLY A 49 -8.19 7.06 -5.00
N ASP A 50 -7.52 5.93 -5.26
CA ASP A 50 -8.17 4.64 -5.42
C ASP A 50 -7.48 3.53 -4.62
N GLY A 51 -8.03 2.33 -4.56
CA GLY A 51 -7.46 1.24 -3.80
C GLY A 51 -8.15 -0.07 -4.08
N THR A 52 -7.38 -1.14 -3.98
CA THR A 52 -7.78 -2.50 -4.34
C THR A 52 -7.49 -3.49 -3.21
N TRP A 53 -8.11 -4.66 -3.30
CA TRP A 53 -7.97 -5.77 -2.36
C TRP A 53 -7.16 -6.90 -3.01
N LYS A 54 -6.32 -7.57 -2.21
CA LYS A 54 -5.53 -8.70 -2.69
C LYS A 54 -6.40 -9.83 -3.26
N THR A 55 -7.54 -10.12 -2.63
CA THR A 55 -8.47 -11.16 -3.08
C THR A 55 -9.84 -10.58 -3.44
N ARG A 56 -10.46 -11.12 -4.49
CA ARG A 56 -11.83 -10.80 -4.89
C ARG A 56 -12.81 -11.38 -3.86
N GLY A 57 -13.89 -10.66 -3.57
CA GLY A 57 -14.99 -11.15 -2.72
C GLY A 57 -15.09 -10.55 -1.31
N HIS A 58 -14.58 -9.34 -1.07
CA HIS A 58 -14.67 -8.60 0.21
C HIS A 58 -14.08 -9.30 1.45
N THR A 59 -13.42 -10.45 1.28
CA THR A 59 -12.81 -11.24 2.37
C THR A 59 -11.31 -11.02 2.51
N SER A 60 -10.71 -10.15 1.69
CA SER A 60 -9.28 -9.86 1.78
C SER A 60 -8.97 -9.16 3.10
N LEU A 61 -7.91 -9.58 3.79
CA LEU A 61 -7.41 -8.85 4.96
C LEU A 61 -6.29 -7.85 4.62
N ILE A 62 -5.95 -7.77 3.33
CA ILE A 62 -4.86 -6.94 2.82
C ILE A 62 -5.39 -6.13 1.63
N GLY A 63 -5.20 -4.83 1.70
CA GLY A 63 -5.53 -3.87 0.64
C GLY A 63 -4.37 -2.93 0.35
N VAL A 64 -4.47 -2.26 -0.77
CA VAL A 64 -3.54 -1.23 -1.20
C VAL A 64 -4.33 0.00 -1.57
N CYS A 65 -3.91 1.15 -1.07
CA CYS A 65 -4.41 2.48 -1.41
C CYS A 65 -3.37 3.19 -2.29
N THR A 66 -3.80 3.84 -3.34
CA THR A 66 -2.96 4.57 -4.31
C THR A 66 -3.49 5.98 -4.52
N LEU A 67 -2.60 6.95 -4.46
CA LEU A 67 -2.86 8.33 -4.83
C LEU A 67 -2.35 8.56 -6.25
N ILE A 68 -3.19 9.10 -7.12
CA ILE A 68 -2.96 9.27 -8.56
C ILE A 68 -3.07 10.75 -8.89
N GLY A 69 -2.08 11.32 -9.58
CA GLY A 69 -2.16 12.70 -10.07
C GLY A 69 -3.25 12.80 -11.14
N ALA A 70 -4.17 13.75 -10.99
CA ALA A 70 -5.29 13.91 -11.91
C ALA A 70 -4.82 14.27 -13.33
N ASP A 71 -3.79 15.11 -13.42
CA ASP A 71 -3.29 15.61 -14.71
C ASP A 71 -2.32 14.64 -15.39
N CYS A 72 -1.47 13.96 -14.62
CA CYS A 72 -0.47 13.03 -15.16
C CYS A 72 -0.98 11.57 -15.28
N GLY A 73 -2.05 11.23 -14.57
CA GLY A 73 -2.56 9.86 -14.46
C GLY A 73 -1.57 8.87 -13.82
N LYS A 74 -0.52 9.37 -13.15
CA LYS A 74 0.53 8.55 -12.52
C LYS A 74 0.25 8.34 -11.04
N VAL A 75 0.65 7.18 -10.53
CA VAL A 75 0.61 6.90 -9.09
C VAL A 75 1.73 7.69 -8.41
N LEU A 76 1.34 8.63 -7.55
CA LEU A 76 2.23 9.50 -6.78
C LEU A 76 2.60 8.88 -5.43
N ASN A 77 1.68 8.10 -4.85
CA ASN A 77 1.91 7.50 -3.55
C ASN A 77 1.09 6.22 -3.33
N ILE A 78 1.60 5.34 -2.48
CA ILE A 78 0.98 4.06 -2.15
C ILE A 78 0.99 3.85 -0.64
N GLU A 79 -0.06 3.22 -0.10
CA GLU A 79 -0.13 2.76 1.28
C GLU A 79 -0.75 1.37 1.33
N VAL A 80 -0.06 0.42 1.96
CA VAL A 80 -0.60 -0.92 2.22
C VAL A 80 -1.40 -0.88 3.51
N VAL A 81 -2.66 -1.29 3.43
CA VAL A 81 -3.55 -1.41 4.59
C VAL A 81 -3.77 -2.89 4.90
N SER A 82 -3.63 -3.25 6.16
CA SER A 82 -3.88 -4.61 6.64
C SER A 82 -4.86 -4.57 7.81
N SER A 83 -5.84 -5.47 7.78
CA SER A 83 -6.61 -5.87 8.94
C SER A 83 -6.00 -7.03 9.71
N HIS A 84 -5.02 -7.70 9.11
CA HIS A 84 -4.35 -8.82 9.74
C HIS A 84 -3.03 -8.37 10.39
N CYS A 85 -2.85 -8.73 11.65
CA CYS A 85 -1.59 -8.59 12.36
C CYS A 85 -1.14 -9.95 12.92
N LYS A 86 -0.04 -10.49 12.39
CA LYS A 86 0.54 -11.75 12.88
C LYS A 86 0.90 -11.67 14.36
N GLY A 87 1.48 -10.54 14.80
CA GLY A 87 1.79 -10.31 16.20
C GLY A 87 0.56 -10.43 17.10
N CYS A 88 -0.55 -9.76 16.74
CA CYS A 88 -1.81 -9.85 17.49
C CYS A 88 -2.37 -11.27 17.55
N ASN A 89 -2.16 -12.08 16.51
CA ASN A 89 -2.58 -13.49 16.51
C ASN A 89 -1.64 -14.42 17.30
N SER A 90 -0.37 -14.04 17.46
CA SER A 90 0.65 -14.87 18.11
C SER A 90 0.68 -14.75 19.64
N TYR A 91 0.08 -13.71 20.23
CA TYR A 91 0.08 -13.52 21.68
C TYR A 91 -1.25 -13.96 22.30
N SER A 92 -1.24 -15.10 23.00
CA SER A 92 -2.34 -15.58 23.84
C SER A 92 -2.26 -15.10 25.29
N GLU A 93 -1.15 -14.47 25.70
CA GLU A 93 -0.92 -14.08 27.10
C GLU A 93 -1.29 -12.62 27.41
N PRO A 94 -2.24 -12.37 28.34
CA PRO A 94 -2.79 -11.04 28.62
C PRO A 94 -1.77 -9.96 29.01
N ASN A 95 -0.71 -10.34 29.73
CA ASN A 95 0.25 -9.39 30.30
C ASN A 95 1.26 -8.86 29.26
N LEU A 96 1.63 -9.68 28.28
CA LEU A 96 2.47 -9.25 27.17
C LEU A 96 1.70 -8.35 26.21
N VAL A 97 0.41 -8.59 26.01
CA VAL A 97 -0.46 -7.77 25.16
C VAL A 97 -0.50 -6.31 25.64
N LEU A 98 -0.61 -6.07 26.96
CA LEU A 98 -0.59 -4.71 27.54
C LEU A 98 0.75 -3.98 27.34
N PHE A 99 1.87 -4.68 27.51
CA PHE A 99 3.21 -4.12 27.29
C PHE A 99 3.45 -3.80 25.80
N TRP A 100 3.02 -4.68 24.89
CA TRP A 100 3.10 -4.47 23.45
C TRP A 100 2.21 -3.32 22.94
N LEU A 101 1.00 -3.18 23.49
CA LEU A 101 0.08 -2.09 23.15
C LEU A 101 0.62 -0.70 23.53
N ASN A 102 1.41 -0.63 24.60
CA ASN A 102 1.98 0.63 25.09
C ASN A 102 3.31 1.02 24.42
N THR A 103 4.01 0.07 23.79
CA THR A 103 5.36 0.30 23.24
C THR A 103 5.38 0.55 21.73
N ARG A 104 4.28 0.30 21.00
CA ARG A 104 4.17 0.63 19.59
C ARG A 104 2.90 1.43 19.31
N ASN A 105 3.05 2.56 18.63
CA ASN A 105 1.98 3.42 18.07
C ASN A 105 1.06 2.72 17.03
N PHE A 106 0.94 1.38 17.06
CA PHE A 106 -0.05 0.68 16.27
C PHE A 106 -1.39 0.78 16.98
N VAL A 107 -2.16 1.78 16.53
CA VAL A 107 -3.58 1.98 16.82
C VAL A 107 -4.28 0.63 16.93
N LYS A 108 -4.92 0.42 18.09
CA LYS A 108 -5.83 -0.68 18.42
C LYS A 108 -6.61 -1.16 17.19
N GLN A 109 -6.17 -2.22 16.53
CA GLN A 109 -7.08 -3.04 15.75
C GLN A 109 -7.64 -4.10 16.70
N LYS A 110 -8.61 -3.70 17.54
CA LYS A 110 -9.46 -4.68 18.20
C LYS A 110 -10.14 -5.48 17.09
N HIS A 111 -9.83 -6.77 17.02
CA HIS A 111 -10.41 -7.67 16.04
C HIS A 111 -11.90 -7.91 16.38
N TYR A 112 -12.77 -7.16 15.74
CA TYR A 112 -14.19 -7.48 15.60
C TYR A 112 -14.62 -6.99 14.21
N GLU A 113 -14.21 -7.74 13.18
CA GLU A 113 -14.34 -7.26 11.81
C GLU A 113 -15.65 -7.75 11.18
N SER A 114 -16.53 -6.81 10.87
CA SER A 114 -17.54 -6.99 9.84
C SER A 114 -16.96 -6.56 8.50
N VAL A 115 -17.42 -7.19 7.42
CA VAL A 115 -17.01 -6.98 6.02
C VAL A 115 -17.08 -5.48 5.60
N GLY A 116 -17.89 -4.67 6.30
CA GLY A 116 -18.07 -3.23 6.02
C GLY A 116 -17.02 -2.27 6.59
N GLN A 117 -16.16 -2.68 7.54
CA GLN A 117 -15.15 -1.77 8.12
C GLN A 117 -13.92 -1.52 7.22
N MET A 118 -13.88 -2.20 6.08
CA MET A 118 -12.78 -2.15 5.13
C MET A 118 -12.75 -0.87 4.29
N GLU A 119 -13.91 -0.27 4.02
CA GLU A 119 -14.01 1.05 3.40
C GLU A 119 -13.44 2.14 4.32
N VAL A 120 -13.67 2.01 5.63
CA VAL A 120 -13.07 2.88 6.66
C VAL A 120 -11.54 2.75 6.67
N LYS A 121 -10.99 1.54 6.45
CA LYS A 121 -9.54 1.34 6.32
C LYS A 121 -8.97 1.94 5.03
N LYS A 122 -9.72 1.97 3.92
CA LYS A 122 -9.32 2.69 2.70
C LYS A 122 -9.23 4.20 2.97
N ILE A 123 -10.20 4.78 3.67
CA ILE A 123 -10.16 6.19 4.10
C ILE A 123 -8.94 6.44 4.99
N SER A 124 -8.68 5.57 5.97
CA SER A 124 -7.48 5.67 6.82
C SER A 124 -6.18 5.57 6.03
N GLY A 125 -6.11 4.70 5.01
CA GLY A 125 -4.97 4.61 4.09
C GLY A 125 -4.75 5.92 3.34
N MET A 126 -5.82 6.54 2.82
CA MET A 126 -5.73 7.83 2.14
C MET A 126 -5.30 8.97 3.08
N GLN A 127 -5.85 9.01 4.30
CA GLN A 127 -5.44 9.98 5.30
C GLN A 127 -3.95 9.84 5.64
N LYS A 128 -3.44 8.62 5.79
CA LYS A 128 -1.99 8.40 6.02
C LYS A 128 -1.13 8.91 4.88
N ILE A 129 -1.56 8.69 3.63
CA ILE A 129 -0.86 9.22 2.46
C ILE A 129 -0.80 10.76 2.54
N PHE A 130 -1.92 11.40 2.84
CA PHE A 130 -2.01 12.86 2.94
C PHE A 130 -1.16 13.41 4.09
N PHE A 131 -1.32 12.89 5.31
CA PHE A 131 -0.52 13.31 6.47
C PHE A 131 0.98 13.09 6.27
N ARG A 132 1.37 12.04 5.56
CA ARG A 132 2.78 11.82 5.19
C ARG A 132 3.32 12.89 4.25
N SER A 133 2.46 13.42 3.37
CA SER A 133 2.83 14.54 2.49
C SER A 133 3.04 15.80 3.30
N GLU A 134 2.08 16.16 4.17
CA GLU A 134 2.21 17.35 5.02
C GLU A 134 3.40 17.27 5.97
N TYR A 135 3.61 16.12 6.63
CA TYR A 135 4.75 15.95 7.51
C TYR A 135 6.11 16.13 6.79
N LYS A 136 6.19 15.81 5.49
CA LYS A 136 7.44 15.88 4.72
C LYS A 136 7.66 17.22 4.03
N TYR A 137 6.59 17.90 3.62
CA TYR A 137 6.65 19.04 2.70
C TYR A 137 5.81 20.26 3.13
N GLY A 138 4.99 20.13 4.18
CA GLY A 138 4.17 21.20 4.74
C GLY A 138 4.86 21.98 5.84
#